data_AF-A0A355KVI3-F1
#
_entry.id   AF-A0A355KVI3-F1
#
_cell.length_a   1.000
_cell.length_b   1.000
_cell.length_c   1.000
_cell.angle_alpha   90.00
_cell.angle_beta   90.00
_cell.angle_gamma   90.00
#
_symmetry.space_group_name_H-M   'P 1'
#
loop_
_entity.id
_entity.type
_entity.pdbx_description
1 polymer ?
#
loop_
_entity_poly.entity_id
_entity_poly.type
_entity_poly.pdbx_seq_one_letter_code
_entity_poly.pdbx_strand_id
1 'polypeptide(L)'
;GIYLAIIEIAAYIIGYWLEPVGGATRSLAGFFSGTECVNAMAMAFLTVNFAEMMCAINMRSRQASIFSADMMEKMNWWLVGAFFATTAMTLAAIYIPGLCTVFGIEPGTFSTEELLISFGLALSTVPAFEIGKAIRRSINKKKQA
;
A
#
# COMPACT_ATOMS: atom_id res chain seq x y z
N GLY A 1 0.80 9.71 -6.48
CA GLY A 1 2.03 9.98 -7.24
C GLY A 1 3.23 9.80 -6.35
N ILE A 2 3.94 10.89 -6.00
CA ILE A 2 5.23 10.83 -5.30
C ILE A 2 5.19 10.03 -3.99
N TYR A 3 4.18 10.23 -3.15
CA TYR A 3 4.06 9.46 -1.90
C TYR A 3 3.91 7.95 -2.12
N LEU A 4 3.12 7.55 -3.13
CA LEU A 4 2.94 6.13 -3.47
C LEU A 4 4.24 5.52 -3.99
N ALA A 5 5.02 6.26 -4.78
CA ALA A 5 6.34 5.79 -5.20
C ALA A 5 7.30 5.61 -4.00
N ILE A 6 7.24 6.52 -3.01
CA ILE A 6 8.06 6.39 -1.79
C ILE A 6 7.64 5.16 -0.98
N ILE A 7 6.34 4.91 -0.83
CA ILE A 7 5.85 3.76 -0.05
C ILE A 7 6.13 2.43 -0.76
N GLU A 8 6.05 2.42 -2.09
CA GLU A 8 6.40 1.28 -2.93
C GLU A 8 7.88 0.88 -2.75
N ILE A 9 8.78 1.86 -2.89
CA ILE A 9 10.22 1.64 -2.69
C ILE A 9 10.50 1.18 -1.26
N ALA A 10 9.85 1.77 -0.26
CA ALA A 10 9.99 1.35 1.14
C ALA A 10 9.53 -0.10 1.35
N ALA A 11 8.39 -0.49 0.78
CA ALA A 11 7.86 -1.84 0.86
C ALA A 11 8.78 -2.87 0.17
N TYR A 12 9.31 -2.53 -1.01
CA TYR A 12 10.26 -3.38 -1.72
C TYR A 12 11.55 -3.58 -0.92
N ILE A 13 12.10 -2.51 -0.35
CA ILE A 13 13.30 -2.60 0.51
C ILE A 13 13.00 -3.49 1.71
N ILE A 14 11.88 -3.27 2.40
CA ILE A 14 11.51 -4.07 3.58
C ILE A 14 11.36 -5.56 3.21
N GLY A 15 10.72 -5.88 2.10
CA GLY A 15 10.62 -7.25 1.58
C GLY A 15 11.99 -7.87 1.28
N TYR A 16 12.91 -7.10 0.67
CA TYR A 16 14.28 -7.55 0.41
C TYR A 16 15.04 -7.91 1.70
N TRP A 17 14.80 -7.20 2.80
CA TRP A 17 15.43 -7.49 4.10
C TRP A 17 14.79 -8.69 4.84
N LEU A 18 13.53 -9.01 4.53
CA LEU A 18 12.77 -10.12 5.11
C LEU A 18 13.07 -11.46 4.42
N GLU A 19 13.30 -11.44 3.11
CA GLU A 19 13.60 -12.64 2.32
C GLU A 19 14.98 -13.25 2.71
N PRO A 20 15.05 -14.51 3.16
CA PRO A 20 16.32 -15.18 3.47
C PRO A 20 17.26 -15.29 2.27
N VAL A 21 16.70 -15.38 1.05
CA VAL A 21 17.44 -15.56 -0.21
C VAL A 21 18.03 -14.24 -0.74
N GLY A 22 17.37 -13.10 -0.50
CA GLY A 22 17.93 -11.75 -0.71
C GLY A 22 18.89 -11.32 0.41
N GLY A 23 18.86 -12.02 1.54
CA GLY A 23 19.60 -11.71 2.77
C GLY A 23 21.04 -12.24 2.86
N ALA A 24 21.55 -13.01 1.89
CA ALA A 24 22.96 -13.47 1.92
C ALA A 24 23.95 -12.31 1.80
N THR A 25 23.50 -11.17 1.29
CA THR A 25 24.27 -9.92 1.24
C THR A 25 23.33 -8.78 1.62
N ARG A 26 23.18 -8.58 2.94
CA ARG A 26 22.55 -7.42 3.59
C ARG A 26 23.29 -6.10 3.27
N SER A 27 23.49 -5.82 1.99
CA SER A 27 24.30 -4.72 1.48
C SER A 27 23.59 -4.06 0.31
N LEU A 28 23.79 -2.76 0.23
CA LEU A 28 23.36 -1.90 -0.87
C LEU A 28 23.84 -2.44 -2.24
N ALA A 29 24.96 -3.17 -2.28
CA ALA A 29 25.46 -3.82 -3.49
C ALA A 29 24.57 -5.00 -3.96
N GLY A 30 23.96 -5.75 -3.05
CA GLY A 30 23.01 -6.83 -3.38
C GLY A 30 21.66 -6.29 -3.87
N PHE A 31 21.26 -5.13 -3.35
CA PHE A 31 20.08 -4.41 -3.83
C PHE A 31 20.22 -3.97 -5.30
N PHE A 32 21.42 -3.57 -5.72
CA PHE A 32 21.73 -3.18 -7.11
C PHE A 32 22.30 -4.32 -7.97
N SER A 33 22.52 -5.53 -7.42
CA SER A 33 23.10 -6.64 -8.18
C SER A 33 22.11 -7.31 -9.14
N GLY A 34 20.85 -6.88 -9.15
CA GLY A 34 19.83 -7.39 -10.06
C GLY A 34 19.32 -8.79 -9.72
N THR A 35 19.47 -9.22 -8.46
CA THR A 35 18.86 -10.48 -8.01
C THR A 35 17.35 -10.28 -7.91
N GLU A 36 16.59 -11.03 -8.70
CA GLU A 36 15.13 -11.00 -8.70
C GLU A 36 14.58 -11.51 -7.36
N CYS A 37 14.05 -10.62 -6.54
CA CYS A 37 13.39 -10.96 -5.27
C CYS A 37 11.87 -10.91 -5.46
N VAL A 38 11.28 -12.05 -5.79
CA VAL A 38 9.86 -12.09 -6.19
C VAL A 38 8.92 -11.81 -5.03
N ASN A 39 9.22 -12.23 -3.79
CA ASN A 39 8.37 -11.86 -2.65
C ASN A 39 8.45 -10.36 -2.34
N ALA A 40 9.63 -9.75 -2.48
CA ALA A 40 9.78 -8.29 -2.30
C ALA A 40 8.97 -7.49 -3.34
N MET A 41 8.94 -7.95 -4.60
CA MET A 41 8.09 -7.37 -5.63
C MET A 41 6.60 -7.54 -5.30
N ALA A 42 6.20 -8.73 -4.84
CA ALA A 42 4.83 -9.00 -4.42
C ALA A 42 4.40 -8.11 -3.25
N MET A 43 5.26 -7.92 -2.25
CA MET A 43 5.03 -7.00 -1.12
C MET A 43 4.86 -5.55 -1.58
N ALA A 44 5.67 -5.09 -2.53
CA ALA A 44 5.57 -3.74 -3.08
C ALA A 44 4.23 -3.53 -3.81
N PHE A 45 3.87 -4.47 -4.69
CA PHE A 45 2.60 -4.46 -5.41
C PHE A 45 1.39 -4.47 -4.46
N LEU A 46 1.39 -5.33 -3.44
CA LEU A 46 0.35 -5.39 -2.41
C LEU A 46 0.20 -4.07 -1.66
N THR A 47 1.33 -3.51 -1.21
CA THR A 47 1.35 -2.27 -0.44
C THR A 47 0.78 -1.12 -1.25
N VAL A 48 1.16 -1.01 -2.53
CA VAL A 48 0.65 0.04 -3.42
C VAL A 48 -0.85 -0.13 -3.67
N ASN A 49 -1.33 -1.34 -3.98
CA ASN A 49 -2.77 -1.58 -4.19
C ASN A 49 -3.60 -1.13 -2.98
N PHE A 50 -3.19 -1.53 -1.77
CA PHE A 50 -3.87 -1.10 -0.56
C PHE A 50 -3.74 0.40 -0.32
N ALA A 51 -2.56 0.99 -0.51
CA ALA A 51 -2.35 2.43 -0.35
C ALA A 51 -3.19 3.24 -1.33
N GLU A 52 -3.37 2.78 -2.56
CA GLU A 52 -4.23 3.41 -3.57
C GLU A 52 -5.70 3.35 -3.19
N MET A 53 -6.16 2.21 -2.66
CA MET A 53 -7.52 2.07 -2.16
C MET A 53 -7.79 3.03 -0.99
N MET A 54 -6.86 3.15 -0.06
CA MET A 54 -6.95 4.14 1.03
C MET A 54 -6.90 5.57 0.49
N CYS A 55 -6.05 5.84 -0.51
CA CYS A 55 -5.99 7.14 -1.18
C CYS A 55 -7.31 7.49 -1.89
N ALA A 56 -7.95 6.52 -2.56
CA ALA A 56 -9.23 6.69 -3.24
C ALA A 56 -10.36 7.03 -2.25
N ILE A 57 -10.39 6.34 -1.10
CA ILE A 57 -11.28 6.68 0.01
C ILE A 57 -10.97 8.10 0.51
N ASN A 58 -9.69 8.44 0.66
CA ASN A 58 -9.25 9.73 1.20
C ASN A 58 -9.47 10.91 0.26
N MET A 59 -9.44 10.69 -1.06
CA MET A 59 -9.68 11.70 -2.11
C MET A 59 -11.15 12.03 -2.30
N ARG A 60 -12.06 11.18 -1.78
CA ARG A 60 -13.50 11.43 -1.83
C ARG A 60 -13.89 12.77 -1.20
N SER A 61 -13.19 13.20 -0.14
CA SER A 61 -13.35 14.53 0.43
C SER A 61 -12.07 15.34 0.34
N ARG A 62 -12.12 16.42 -0.46
CA ARG A 62 -10.99 17.30 -0.75
C ARG A 62 -10.65 18.27 0.39
N GLN A 63 -11.55 18.43 1.37
CA GLN A 63 -11.43 19.38 2.50
C GLN A 63 -11.85 18.83 3.87
N ALA A 64 -12.67 17.78 3.95
CA ALA A 64 -13.06 17.18 5.23
C ALA A 64 -12.08 16.06 5.64
N SER A 65 -11.87 15.93 6.94
CA SER A 65 -11.10 14.83 7.53
C SER A 65 -11.85 13.50 7.34
N ILE A 66 -11.13 12.37 7.32
CA ILE A 66 -11.77 11.05 7.26
C ILE A 66 -12.49 10.77 8.59
N PHE A 67 -11.97 11.32 9.69
CA PHE A 67 -12.57 11.27 11.01
C PHE A 67 -13.71 12.29 11.26
N SER A 68 -14.14 13.08 10.27
CA SER A 68 -15.32 13.93 10.45
C SER A 68 -16.60 13.08 10.34
N ALA A 69 -17.52 13.26 11.29
CA ALA A 69 -18.81 12.55 11.36
C ALA A 69 -19.59 12.51 10.03
N ASP A 70 -19.53 13.58 9.23
CA ASP A 70 -20.15 13.69 7.89
C ASP A 70 -19.62 12.66 6.85
N MET A 71 -18.37 12.21 6.98
CA MET A 71 -17.77 11.22 6.06
C MET A 71 -18.24 9.79 6.36
N MET A 72 -18.49 9.47 7.63
CA MET A 72 -19.06 8.19 8.06
C MET A 72 -20.56 8.09 7.72
N GLU A 73 -21.30 9.19 7.81
CA GLU A 73 -22.75 9.21 7.59
C GLU A 73 -23.13 9.04 6.10
N LYS A 74 -22.31 9.57 5.18
CA LYS A 74 -22.52 9.42 3.73
C LYS A 74 -21.57 8.40 3.12
N MET A 75 -21.38 7.21 3.68
CA MET A 75 -20.50 6.20 3.08
C MET A 75 -21.08 5.65 1.76
N ASN A 76 -20.31 5.70 0.67
CA ASN A 76 -20.76 5.13 -0.61
C ASN A 76 -20.54 3.61 -0.61
N TRP A 77 -21.62 2.85 -0.53
CA TRP A 77 -21.58 1.38 -0.56
C TRP A 77 -20.91 0.82 -1.82
N TRP A 78 -20.96 1.51 -2.96
CA TRP A 78 -20.21 1.10 -4.15
C TRP A 78 -18.70 1.23 -3.98
N LEU A 79 -18.24 2.25 -3.24
CA LEU A 79 -16.81 2.44 -2.96
C LEU A 79 -16.30 1.36 -2.00
N VAL A 80 -17.11 1.02 -1.00
CA VAL A 80 -16.82 -0.08 -0.08
C VAL A 80 -16.82 -1.42 -0.82
N GLY A 81 -17.80 -1.64 -1.69
CA GLY A 81 -17.85 -2.82 -2.55
C GLY A 81 -16.63 -2.94 -3.46
N ALA A 82 -16.21 -1.84 -4.10
CA ALA A 82 -14.98 -1.80 -4.90
C ALA A 82 -13.74 -2.10 -4.06
N PHE A 83 -13.66 -1.60 -2.82
CA PHE A 83 -12.56 -1.90 -1.91
C PHE A 83 -12.47 -3.42 -1.62
N PHE A 84 -13.59 -4.06 -1.28
CA PHE A 84 -13.59 -5.50 -1.02
C PHE A 84 -13.32 -6.32 -2.28
N ALA A 85 -13.89 -5.92 -3.43
CA ALA A 85 -13.66 -6.60 -4.70
C ALA A 85 -12.18 -6.54 -5.12
N THR A 86 -11.55 -5.35 -5.03
CA THR A 86 -10.12 -5.21 -5.34
C THR A 86 -9.26 -5.99 -4.36
N THR A 87 -9.55 -5.93 -3.05
CA THR A 87 -8.83 -6.75 -2.04
C THR A 87 -8.90 -8.23 -2.38
N ALA A 88 -10.10 -8.73 -2.69
CA ALA A 88 -10.29 -10.13 -3.05
C ALA A 88 -9.52 -10.49 -4.31
N MET A 89 -9.48 -9.60 -5.30
CA MET A 89 -8.74 -9.83 -6.55
C MET A 89 -7.21 -9.79 -6.34
N THR A 90 -6.71 -8.89 -5.49
CA THR A 90 -5.30 -8.84 -5.10
C THR A 90 -4.88 -10.10 -4.35
N LEU A 91 -5.69 -10.57 -3.39
CA LEU A 91 -5.44 -11.83 -2.69
C LEU A 91 -5.53 -13.04 -3.63
N ALA A 92 -6.49 -13.04 -4.55
CA ALA A 92 -6.64 -14.07 -5.56
C ALA A 92 -5.39 -14.19 -6.45
N ALA A 93 -4.77 -13.07 -6.84
CA ALA A 93 -3.55 -13.07 -7.63
C ALA A 93 -2.35 -13.73 -6.91
N ILE A 94 -2.36 -13.73 -5.57
CA ILE A 94 -1.22 -14.16 -4.74
C ILE A 94 -1.39 -15.58 -4.18
N TYR A 95 -2.63 -16.04 -3.98
CA TYR A 95 -2.90 -17.35 -3.40
C TYR A 95 -3.50 -18.37 -4.38
N ILE A 96 -4.08 -17.95 -5.52
CA ILE A 96 -4.68 -18.90 -6.46
C ILE A 96 -3.60 -19.53 -7.34
N PRO A 97 -3.39 -20.87 -7.24
CA PRO A 97 -2.44 -21.57 -8.09
C PRO A 97 -2.84 -21.39 -9.57
N GLY A 98 -1.87 -21.03 -10.40
CA GLY A 98 -2.08 -20.66 -11.80
C GLY A 98 -2.05 -19.15 -12.05
N LEU A 99 -2.57 -18.32 -11.13
CA LEU A 99 -2.35 -16.87 -11.19
C LEU A 99 -1.00 -16.50 -10.56
N CYS A 100 -0.66 -17.07 -9.40
CA CYS A 100 0.62 -16.79 -8.73
C CYS A 100 1.83 -17.02 -9.65
N THR A 101 1.76 -18.07 -10.47
CA THR A 101 2.81 -18.43 -11.44
C THR A 101 2.96 -17.40 -12.56
N VAL A 102 1.87 -16.71 -12.94
CA VAL A 102 1.93 -15.59 -13.91
C VAL A 102 2.65 -14.39 -13.31
N PHE A 103 2.51 -14.19 -11.99
CA PHE A 103 3.21 -13.14 -11.24
C PHE A 103 4.59 -13.56 -10.74
N GLY A 104 5.06 -14.78 -11.08
CA GLY A 104 6.35 -15.32 -10.66
C GLY A 104 6.43 -15.72 -9.18
N ILE A 105 5.32 -15.61 -8.42
CA ILE A 105 5.28 -15.95 -7.00
C ILE A 105 5.23 -17.47 -6.88
N GLU A 106 6.23 -18.06 -6.22
CA GLU A 106 6.22 -19.50 -5.94
C GLU A 106 5.01 -19.86 -5.06
N PRO A 107 4.22 -20.89 -5.40
CA PRO A 107 3.06 -21.26 -4.62
C PRO A 107 3.45 -21.64 -3.18
N GLY A 108 3.01 -20.83 -2.21
CA GLY A 108 3.24 -21.08 -0.78
C GLY A 108 4.51 -20.45 -0.18
N THR A 109 5.28 -19.66 -0.94
CA THR A 109 6.41 -18.90 -0.37
C THR A 109 5.97 -17.59 0.28
N PHE A 110 4.86 -17.01 -0.15
CA PHE A 110 4.38 -15.75 0.38
C PHE A 110 3.80 -15.93 1.79
N SER A 111 4.49 -15.38 2.79
CA SER A 111 4.11 -15.54 4.19
C SER A 111 2.97 -14.59 4.57
N THR A 112 2.14 -15.01 5.53
CA THR A 112 1.13 -14.14 6.14
C THR A 112 1.78 -12.93 6.83
N GLU A 113 3.04 -13.04 7.25
CA GLU A 113 3.80 -11.92 7.84
C GLU A 113 4.09 -10.83 6.81
N GLU A 114 4.51 -11.20 5.59
CA GLU A 114 4.74 -10.27 4.48
C GLU A 114 3.45 -9.54 4.13
N LEU A 115 2.34 -10.28 4.04
CA LEU A 115 1.01 -9.69 3.83
C LEU A 115 0.65 -8.65 4.91
N LEU A 116 0.87 -8.99 6.18
CA LEU A 116 0.51 -8.13 7.31
C LEU A 116 1.38 -6.87 7.35
N ILE A 117 2.67 -7.01 7.06
CA ILE A 117 3.62 -5.88 6.99
C ILE A 117 3.24 -4.95 5.84
N SER A 118 2.96 -5.50 4.65
CA SER A 118 2.50 -4.71 3.50
C SER A 118 1.19 -3.97 3.79
N PHE A 119 0.24 -4.63 4.46
CA PHE A 119 -1.01 -3.99 4.87
C PHE A 119 -0.78 -2.89 5.91
N GLY A 120 0.10 -3.12 6.89
CA GLY A 120 0.48 -2.13 7.90
C GLY A 120 1.17 -0.90 7.31
N LEU A 121 2.08 -1.10 6.35
CA LEU A 121 2.68 -0.02 5.56
C LEU A 121 1.60 0.74 4.80
N ALA A 122 0.70 0.05 4.11
CA ALA A 122 -0.38 0.70 3.38
C ALA A 122 -1.31 1.52 4.29
N LEU A 123 -1.59 1.05 5.51
CA LEU A 123 -2.37 1.79 6.50
C LEU A 123 -1.69 3.10 6.93
N SER A 124 -0.35 3.17 6.94
CA SER A 124 0.40 4.41 7.22
C SER A 124 0.13 5.53 6.19
N THR A 125 -0.43 5.18 5.04
CA THR A 125 -0.93 6.13 4.04
C THR A 125 -2.04 7.02 4.60
N VAL A 126 -2.92 6.49 5.44
CA VAL A 126 -4.04 7.27 6.00
C VAL A 126 -3.57 8.50 6.77
N PRO A 127 -2.73 8.38 7.82
CA PRO A 127 -2.26 9.54 8.56
C PRO A 127 -1.42 10.49 7.70
N ALA A 128 -0.61 9.98 6.75
CA ALA A 128 0.17 10.83 5.86
C ALA A 128 -0.71 11.77 5.02
N PHE A 129 -1.80 11.26 4.47
CA PHE A 129 -2.75 12.07 3.71
C PHE A 129 -3.60 12.99 4.59
N GLU A 130 -3.91 12.60 5.83
CA GLU A 130 -4.59 13.47 6.79
C GLU A 130 -3.73 14.67 7.22
N ILE A 131 -2.43 14.47 7.47
CA ILE A 131 -1.50 15.56 7.76
C ILE A 131 -1.47 16.55 6.59
N GLY A 132 -1.44 16.06 5.35
CA GLY A 132 -1.55 16.90 4.16
C GLY A 132 -2.85 17.73 4.12
N LYS A 133 -3.99 17.13 4.49
CA LYS A 133 -5.27 17.85 4.63
C LYS A 133 -5.24 18.88 5.76
N ALA A 134 -4.63 18.56 6.90
CA ALA A 134 -4.51 19.45 8.05
C ALA A 134 -3.68 20.71 7.70
N ILE A 135 -2.54 20.53 7.03
CA ILE A 135 -1.70 21.65 6.55
C ILE A 135 -2.50 22.54 5.59
N ARG A 136 -3.20 21.94 4.63
CA ARG A 136 -4.02 22.69 3.66
C ARG A 136 -5.15 23.47 4.33
N ARG A 137 -5.78 22.91 5.37
CA ARG A 137 -6.80 23.60 6.17
C ARG A 137 -6.22 24.81 6.89
N SER A 138 -5.03 24.70 7.47
CA SER A 138 -4.33 25.80 8.15
C SER A 138 -3.95 26.92 7.20
N ILE A 139 -3.51 26.60 5.97
CA ILE A 139 -3.16 27.60 4.95
C ILE A 139 -4.41 28.33 4.44
N ASN A 140 -5.51 27.61 4.17
CA ASN A 140 -6.75 28.23 3.69
C ASN A 140 -7.39 29.16 4.74
N LYS A 141 -7.28 28.84 6.03
CA LYS A 141 -7.73 29.74 7.11
C LYS A 141 -6.94 31.05 7.14
N LYS A 142 -5.63 31.00 6.87
CA LYS A 142 -4.78 32.21 6.79
C LYS A 142 -5.05 33.08 5.56
N LYS A 143 -5.68 32.55 4.52
CA LYS A 143 -6.02 33.29 3.30
C LYS A 143 -7.37 34.01 3.40
N GLN A 144 -8.17 33.70 4.44
CA GLN A 144 -9.47 34.29 4.71
C GLN A 144 -9.46 35.26 5.91
N ALA A 145 -8.34 35.37 6.62
CA ALA A 145 -8.08 36.35 7.67
C ALA A 145 -7.16 37.44 7.12
#